data_AF-A0A7L4ZU75-F1
#
_entry.id   AF-A0A7L4ZU75-F1
#
_cell.length_a   1.000
_cell.length_b   1.000
_cell.length_c   1.000
_cell.angle_alpha   90.00
_cell.angle_beta   90.00
_cell.angle_gamma   90.00
#
_symmetry.space_group_name_H-M   'P 1'
#
loop_
_entity.id
_entity.type
_entity.pdbx_description
1 polymer ?
#
loop_
_entity_poly.entity_id
_entity_poly.type
_entity_poly.pdbx_seq_one_letter_code
_entity_poly.pdbx_strand_id
1 'polypeptide(L)'
;MRYINYNKWAFHFIIWILIINIVVFFLIINFNPLTQDETRLIEVIGYFELIASVLFLATIIFLILSLIKKQKQNYQFWIAAICCLGYIFQ
;
A
#
# COMPACT_ATOMS: atom_id res chain seq x y z
N MET A 1 -16.40 6.53 23.46
CA MET A 1 -15.37 6.84 22.45
C MET A 1 -14.92 5.53 21.81
N ARG A 2 -15.00 5.40 20.48
CA ARG A 2 -14.59 4.17 19.77
C ARG A 2 -13.06 4.13 19.73
N TYR A 3 -12.43 3.18 20.41
CA TYR A 3 -10.97 3.05 20.38
C TYR A 3 -10.52 2.73 18.95
N ILE A 4 -9.64 3.56 18.38
CA ILE A 4 -9.04 3.32 17.06
C ILE A 4 -8.02 2.18 17.21
N ASN A 5 -8.18 1.12 16.41
CA ASN A 5 -7.22 0.03 16.31
C ASN A 5 -6.22 0.35 15.19
N TYR A 6 -5.01 0.79 15.56
CA TYR A 6 -4.01 1.24 14.59
C TYR A 6 -3.46 0.06 13.76
N ASN A 7 -3.31 -1.13 14.37
CA ASN A 7 -2.89 -2.34 13.67
C ASN A 7 -3.86 -2.73 12.56
N LYS A 8 -5.16 -2.62 12.83
CA LYS A 8 -6.20 -2.94 11.83
C LYS A 8 -6.11 -2.00 10.64
N TRP A 9 -5.91 -0.69 10.87
CA TRP A 9 -5.81 0.30 9.81
C TRP A 9 -4.51 0.16 8.99
N ALA A 10 -3.37 -0.01 9.65
CA ALA A 10 -2.09 -0.30 8.98
C ALA A 10 -2.23 -1.54 8.07
N PHE A 11 -2.89 -2.59 8.55
CA PHE A 11 -3.17 -3.78 7.76
C PHE A 11 -4.09 -3.53 6.56
N HIS A 12 -5.13 -2.69 6.70
CA HIS A 12 -6.00 -2.32 5.57
C HIS A 12 -5.23 -1.53 4.50
N PHE A 13 -4.37 -0.61 4.89
CA PHE A 13 -3.57 0.16 3.95
C PHE A 13 -2.63 -0.75 3.14
N ILE A 14 -2.00 -1.72 3.79
CA ILE A 14 -1.16 -2.72 3.13
C ILE A 14 -1.95 -3.57 2.12
N ILE A 15 -3.18 -3.98 2.46
CA ILE A 15 -4.05 -4.70 1.51
C ILE A 15 -4.33 -3.83 0.28
N TRP A 16 -4.64 -2.54 0.47
CA TRP A 16 -4.89 -1.63 -0.65
C TRP A 16 -3.66 -1.41 -1.51
N ILE A 17 -2.46 -1.29 -0.93
CA ILE A 17 -1.20 -1.22 -1.68
C ILE A 17 -1.02 -2.48 -2.53
N LEU A 18 -1.27 -3.66 -1.97
CA LEU A 18 -1.15 -4.93 -2.69
C LEU A 18 -2.15 -5.00 -3.88
N ILE A 19 -3.39 -4.57 -3.67
CA ILE A 19 -4.40 -4.50 -4.74
C ILE A 19 -3.94 -3.54 -5.85
N ILE A 20 -3.43 -2.35 -5.50
CA ILE A 20 -2.92 -1.38 -6.47
C ILE A 20 -1.80 -1.99 -7.31
N ASN A 21 -0.85 -2.68 -6.68
CA ASN A 21 0.26 -3.34 -7.38
C ASN A 21 -0.24 -4.41 -8.35
N ILE A 22 -1.24 -5.22 -7.96
CA ILE A 22 -1.87 -6.20 -8.87
C ILE A 22 -2.53 -5.49 -10.07
N VAL A 23 -3.26 -4.41 -9.84
CA VAL A 23 -3.91 -3.64 -10.91
C VAL A 23 -2.87 -3.06 -11.87
N VAL A 24 -1.81 -2.45 -11.36
CA VAL A 24 -0.70 -1.89 -12.16
C VAL A 24 -0.03 -3.00 -12.99
N PHE A 25 0.26 -4.15 -12.37
CA PHE A 25 0.83 -5.31 -13.07
C PHE A 25 -0.05 -5.78 -14.23
N PHE A 26 -1.37 -5.86 -14.01
CA PHE A 26 -2.33 -6.21 -15.07
C PHE A 26 -2.37 -5.17 -16.19
N LEU A 27 -2.31 -3.88 -15.87
CA LEU A 27 -2.28 -2.81 -16.86
C LEU A 27 -1.02 -2.91 -17.74
N ILE A 28 0.14 -3.19 -17.13
CA ILE A 28 1.41 -3.33 -17.86
C ILE A 28 1.40 -4.54 -18.79
N ILE A 29 0.99 -5.72 -18.31
CA ILE A 29 1.01 -6.95 -19.11
C ILE A 29 0.00 -6.92 -20.26
N ASN A 30 -1.13 -6.26 -20.09
CA ASN A 30 -2.16 -6.16 -21.12
C ASN A 30 -1.96 -4.95 -22.04
N PHE A 31 -0.92 -4.14 -21.83
CA PHE A 31 -0.66 -2.99 -22.67
C PHE A 31 -0.16 -3.41 -24.06
N ASN A 32 -0.76 -2.82 -25.09
CA ASN A 32 -0.34 -3.02 -26.48
C ASN A 32 0.04 -1.67 -27.12
N PRO A 33 1.34 -1.42 -27.40
CA PRO A 33 1.80 -0.14 -27.93
C PRO A 33 1.30 0.14 -29.36
N LEU A 34 0.80 -0.86 -30.08
CA LEU A 34 0.27 -0.69 -31.44
C LEU A 34 -1.14 -0.12 -31.46
N THR A 35 -1.88 -0.23 -30.34
CA THR A 35 -3.31 0.14 -30.27
C THR A 35 -3.63 1.11 -29.14
N GLN A 36 -2.69 1.38 -28.23
CA GLN A 36 -2.89 2.18 -27.03
C GLN A 36 -1.80 3.24 -26.88
N ASP A 37 -2.14 4.36 -26.24
CA ASP A 37 -1.23 5.46 -25.95
C ASP A 37 -0.38 5.16 -24.71
N GLU A 38 0.93 5.06 -24.90
CA GLU A 38 1.92 4.81 -23.85
C GLU A 38 1.94 5.94 -22.81
N THR A 39 1.79 7.20 -23.24
CA THR A 39 1.81 8.37 -22.36
C THR A 39 0.69 8.27 -21.34
N ARG A 40 -0.50 7.86 -21.80
CA ARG A 40 -1.68 7.68 -20.95
C ARG A 40 -1.49 6.52 -19.96
N LEU A 41 -0.84 5.43 -20.37
CA LEU A 41 -0.52 4.33 -19.46
C LEU A 41 0.42 4.81 -18.34
N ILE A 42 1.49 5.52 -18.70
CA ILE A 42 2.48 6.05 -17.75
C ILE A 42 1.80 6.98 -16.74
N GLU A 43 0.92 7.87 -17.20
CA GLU A 43 0.16 8.76 -16.30
C GLU A 43 -0.72 7.97 -15.32
N VAL A 44 -1.47 6.98 -15.81
CA VAL A 44 -2.36 6.16 -14.96
C VAL A 44 -1.56 5.38 -13.91
N ILE A 45 -0.45 4.75 -14.31
CA ILE A 45 0.47 4.08 -13.38
C ILE A 45 1.01 5.09 -12.37
N GLY A 46 1.42 6.27 -12.81
CA GLY A 46 1.89 7.35 -11.93
C GLY A 46 0.87 7.75 -10.86
N TYR A 47 -0.42 7.84 -11.19
CA TYR A 47 -1.46 8.11 -10.20
C TYR A 47 -1.62 6.97 -9.19
N PHE A 48 -1.55 5.71 -9.65
CA PHE A 48 -1.60 4.55 -8.76
C PHE A 48 -0.41 4.50 -7.80
N GLU A 49 0.80 4.77 -8.29
CA GLU A 49 2.02 4.85 -7.48
C GLU A 49 1.96 5.98 -6.45
N LEU A 50 1.40 7.13 -6.81
CA LEU A 50 1.19 8.23 -5.87
C LEU A 50 0.23 7.81 -4.75
N ILE A 51 -0.90 7.18 -5.09
CA ILE A 51 -1.86 6.67 -4.10
C ILE A 51 -1.21 5.60 -3.20
N ALA A 52 -0.45 4.67 -3.78
CA ALA A 52 0.26 3.64 -3.04
C ALA A 52 1.28 4.25 -2.05
N SER A 53 2.01 5.28 -2.48
CA SER A 53 2.97 6.02 -1.66
C SER A 53 2.29 6.69 -0.46
N VAL A 54 1.12 7.30 -0.66
CA VAL A 54 0.35 7.92 0.44
C VAL A 54 -0.14 6.86 1.43
N LEU A 55 -0.66 5.73 0.93
CA LEU A 55 -1.08 4.61 1.79
C LEU A 55 0.10 4.00 2.55
N PHE A 56 1.27 3.96 1.94
CA PHE A 56 2.49 3.46 2.55
C PHE A 56 2.94 4.36 3.71
N LEU A 57 2.99 5.68 3.48
CA LEU A 57 3.25 6.66 4.56
C LEU A 57 2.23 6.53 5.69
N ALA A 58 0.93 6.38 5.37
CA ALA A 58 -0.10 6.16 6.36
C ALA A 58 0.13 4.86 7.16
N THR A 59 0.59 3.79 6.50
CA THR A 59 0.95 2.53 7.16
C THR A 59 2.05 2.73 8.19
N ILE A 60 3.14 3.42 7.81
CA ILE A 60 4.26 3.72 8.71
C ILE A 60 3.77 4.52 9.93
N ILE A 61 3.00 5.59 9.70
CA ILE A 61 2.46 6.43 10.77
C ILE A 61 1.61 5.58 11.74
N PHE A 62 0.74 4.71 11.22
CA PHE A 62 -0.12 3.87 12.04
C PHE A 62 0.65 2.79 12.81
N LEU A 63 1.70 2.21 12.22
CA LEU A 63 2.59 1.27 12.93
C LEU A 63 3.33 1.98 14.08
N ILE A 64 3.85 3.19 13.87
CA ILE A 64 4.49 3.99 14.91
C ILE A 64 3.49 4.34 16.02
N LEU A 65 2.28 4.81 15.67
CA LEU A 65 1.23 5.12 16.64
C LEU A 65 0.81 3.89 17.45
N SER A 66 0.78 2.70 16.83
CA SER A 66 0.52 1.44 17.51
C SER A 66 1.56 1.16 18.60
N LEU A 67 2.85 1.36 18.29
CA LEU A 67 3.95 1.19 19.25
C LEU A 67 3.87 2.21 20.39
N ILE A 68 3.65 3.50 20.09
CA ILE A 68 3.52 4.57 21.09
C ILE A 68 2.34 4.30 22.03
N LYS A 69 1.21 3.84 21.48
CA LYS A 69 0.00 3.50 22.27
C LYS A 69 0.07 2.12 22.92
N LYS A 70 1.20 1.41 22.81
CA LYS A 70 1.43 0.06 23.35
C LYS A 70 0.30 -0.92 22.99
N GLN A 71 -0.21 -0.84 21.75
CA GLN A 71 -1.20 -1.80 21.28
C GLN A 71 -0.59 -3.20 21.13
N LYS A 72 -1.39 -4.24 21.42
CA LYS A 72 -0.94 -5.62 21.31
C LYS A 72 -0.53 -5.92 19.86
N GLN A 73 0.73 -6.30 19.67
CA GLN A 73 1.30 -6.67 18.36
C GLN A 73 0.75 -8.04 17.92
N ASN A 74 -0.42 -8.00 17.27
CA ASN A 74 -1.08 -9.17 16.71
C ASN A 74 -0.59 -9.46 15.28
N TYR A 75 -1.15 -10.48 14.63
CA TYR A 75 -0.79 -10.84 13.25
C TYR A 75 -0.94 -9.66 12.27
N GLN A 76 -1.91 -8.77 12.48
CA GLN A 76 -2.12 -7.58 11.63
C GLN A 76 -0.94 -6.62 11.69
N PHE A 77 -0.37 -6.40 12.88
CA PHE A 77 0.83 -5.60 13.05
C PHE A 77 2.02 -6.24 12.34
N TRP A 78 2.27 -7.53 12.56
CA TRP A 78 3.42 -8.23 11.99
C TRP A 78 3.35 -8.32 10.47
N ILE A 79 2.19 -8.63 9.90
CA ILE A 79 2.02 -8.64 8.43
C ILE A 79 2.25 -7.24 7.87
N ALA A 80 1.65 -6.21 8.47
CA ALA A 80 1.84 -4.85 8.01
C ALA A 80 3.31 -4.41 8.10
N ALA A 81 4.02 -4.76 9.17
CA ALA A 81 5.44 -4.45 9.34
C ALA A 81 6.33 -5.18 8.32
N ILE A 82 6.10 -6.49 8.10
CA ILE A 82 6.88 -7.28 7.12
C ILE A 82 6.65 -6.77 5.71
N CYS A 83 5.40 -6.55 5.31
CA CYS A 83 5.08 -5.99 4.00
C CYS A 83 5.63 -4.57 3.84
N CYS A 84 5.57 -3.76 4.90
CA CYS A 84 6.17 -2.42 4.90
C CYS A 84 7.69 -2.48 4.71
N LEU A 85 8.39 -3.43 5.35
CA LEU A 85 9.82 -3.64 5.12
C LEU A 85 10.08 -4.12 3.70
N GLY A 86 9.32 -5.09 3.20
CA GLY A 86 9.45 -5.59 1.82
C GLY A 86 9.31 -4.49 0.78
N TYR A 87 8.38 -3.56 0.98
CA TYR A 87 8.16 -2.41 0.09
C TYR A 87 9.33 -1.41 0.07
N ILE A 88 10.14 -1.34 1.14
CA ILE A 88 11.34 -0.47 1.18
C ILE A 88 12.51 -1.08 0.37
N PHE A 89 12.54 -2.40 0.24
CA PHE A 89 13.62 -3.12 -0.45
C PHE A 89 13.29 -3.46 -1.92
N GLN A 90 12.11 -3.09 -2.41
CA GLN A 90 11.68 -3.23 -3.80
C GLN A 90 12.31 -2.13 -4.67
#